data_AF-A0A0S3REV5-F1
#
_entry.id   AF-A0A0S3REV5-F1
#
_cell.length_a   1.000
_cell.length_b   1.000
_cell.length_c   1.000
_cell.angle_alpha   90.00
_cell.angle_beta   90.00
_cell.angle_gamma   90.00
#
_symmetry.space_group_name_H-M   'P 1'
#
loop_
_entity.id
_entity.type
_entity.pdbx_description
1 polymer ?
#
loop_
_entity_poly.entity_id
_entity_poly.type
_entity_poly.pdbx_seq_one_letter_code
_entity_poly.pdbx_strand_id
1 'polypeptide(L)'
;MADGTRSTLLSNKIDELLSQMSLFSTQMTDIHNRLSLLETQHTTPPSSPRHPHSSDHTSSQRHFLKLDVPRFDGTDPIGWIFKISQFFEYHNTPEEERITVASFYLDSAALAWF
;
A
#
# COMPACT_ATOMS: atom_id res chain seq x y z
N MET A 1 21.04 -11.94 47.21
CA MET A 1 20.61 -13.03 46.30
C MET A 1 19.64 -12.59 45.19
N ALA A 2 19.28 -11.30 45.07
CA ALA A 2 18.30 -10.84 44.05
C ALA A 2 18.89 -10.53 42.66
N ASP A 3 20.22 -10.42 42.55
CA ASP A 3 20.89 -9.98 41.32
C ASP A 3 20.89 -11.06 40.21
N GLY A 4 21.10 -12.33 40.61
CA GLY A 4 21.11 -13.47 39.69
C GLY A 4 19.79 -13.69 38.95
N THR A 5 18.65 -13.40 39.59
CA THR A 5 17.31 -13.58 39.00
C THR A 5 17.01 -12.57 37.89
N ARG A 6 17.58 -11.36 37.96
CA ARG A 6 17.40 -10.33 36.93
C ARG A 6 18.22 -10.66 35.68
N SER A 7 19.46 -11.12 35.88
CA SER A 7 20.34 -11.55 34.79
C SER A 7 19.76 -12.73 34.00
N THR A 8 19.22 -13.74 34.69
CA THR A 8 18.57 -14.88 34.04
C THR A 8 17.31 -14.48 33.28
N LEU A 9 16.49 -13.57 33.83
CA LEU A 9 15.30 -13.05 33.14
C LEU A 9 15.66 -12.33 31.84
N LEU A 10 16.73 -11.52 31.86
CA LEU A 10 17.20 -10.79 30.67
C LEU A 10 17.73 -11.75 29.61
N SER A 11 18.50 -12.77 30.01
CA SER A 11 18.96 -13.83 29.09
C SER A 11 17.79 -14.52 28.40
N ASN A 12 16.80 -14.96 29.20
CA ASN A 12 15.60 -15.62 28.66
C ASN A 12 14.84 -14.71 27.69
N LYS A 13 14.78 -13.39 27.95
CA LYS A 13 14.10 -12.44 27.05
C LYS A 13 14.85 -12.25 25.72
N ILE A 14 16.18 -12.29 25.75
CA ILE A 14 17.01 -12.25 24.53
C ILE A 14 16.78 -13.52 23.71
N ASP A 15 16.80 -14.69 24.34
CA ASP A 15 16.53 -15.97 23.67
C ASP A 15 15.12 -15.99 23.05
N GLU A 16 14.12 -15.43 23.75
CA GLU A 16 12.76 -15.28 23.23
C GLU A 16 12.70 -14.36 22.00
N LEU A 17 13.41 -13.22 22.02
CA LEU A 17 13.47 -12.31 20.88
C LEU A 17 14.18 -12.92 19.67
N LEU A 18 15.26 -13.66 19.89
CA LEU A 18 15.97 -14.39 18.83
C LEU A 18 15.07 -15.46 18.19
N SER A 19 14.30 -16.17 19.02
CA SER A 19 13.29 -17.13 18.54
C SER A 19 12.20 -16.45 17.72
N GLN A 20 11.68 -15.30 18.18
CA GLN A 20 10.69 -14.52 17.42
C GLN A 20 11.22 -14.01 16.07
N MET A 21 12.45 -13.49 16.03
CA MET A 21 13.08 -13.07 14.76
C MET A 21 13.26 -14.23 13.78
N SER A 22 13.67 -15.41 14.27
CA SER A 22 13.80 -16.61 13.44
C SER A 22 12.45 -17.05 12.85
N LEU A 23 11.40 -17.04 13.68
CA LEU A 23 10.04 -17.35 13.23
C LEU A 23 9.55 -16.37 12.17
N PHE A 24 9.79 -15.08 12.38
CA PHE A 24 9.43 -14.04 11.42
C PHE A 24 10.15 -14.20 10.07
N SER A 25 11.46 -14.48 10.11
CA SER A 25 12.25 -14.74 8.90
C SER A 25 11.73 -15.95 8.11
N THR A 26 11.35 -17.02 8.83
CA THR A 26 10.78 -18.22 8.22
C THR A 26 9.43 -17.93 7.58
N GLN A 27 8.57 -17.16 8.27
CA GLN A 27 7.27 -16.74 7.74
C GLN A 27 7.43 -15.88 6.47
N MET A 28 8.37 -14.94 6.46
CA MET A 28 8.67 -14.12 5.27
C MET A 28 9.16 -14.97 4.09
N THR A 29 9.99 -15.99 4.36
CA THR A 29 10.47 -16.92 3.32
C THR A 29 9.33 -17.73 2.73
N ASP A 30 8.39 -18.20 3.54
CA ASP A 30 7.19 -18.89 3.06
C ASP A 30 6.34 -17.99 2.16
N ILE A 31 6.08 -16.75 2.58
CA ILE A 31 5.33 -15.77 1.78
C ILE A 31 6.02 -15.53 0.43
N HIS A 32 7.36 -15.43 0.43
CA HIS A 32 8.14 -15.24 -0.80
C HIS A 32 7.98 -16.42 -1.76
N ASN A 33 8.07 -17.65 -1.26
CA ASN A 33 7.88 -18.86 -2.06
C ASN A 33 6.46 -18.96 -2.62
N ARG A 34 5.45 -18.62 -1.81
CA ARG A 34 4.04 -18.60 -2.25
C ARG A 34 3.82 -17.58 -3.37
N LEU A 35 4.39 -16.38 -3.27
CA LEU A 35 4.33 -15.37 -4.33
C LEU A 35 5.01 -15.87 -5.63
N SER A 36 6.18 -16.51 -5.52
CA SER A 36 6.90 -17.09 -6.66
C SER A 36 6.10 -18.20 -7.38
N LEU A 37 5.35 -19.01 -6.64
CA LEU A 37 4.44 -20.03 -7.21
C LEU A 37 3.26 -19.44 -7.98
N LEU A 38 2.77 -18.25 -7.60
CA LEU A 38 1.74 -17.54 -8.37
C LEU A 38 2.31 -16.97 -9.68
N GLU A 39 3.57 -16.54 -9.68
CA GLU A 39 4.23 -15.97 -10.85
C GLU A 39 4.54 -17.03 -11.93
N THR A 40 4.90 -18.26 -11.52
CA THR A 40 5.23 -19.37 -12.44
C THR A 40 4.04 -19.97 -13.18
N GLN A 41 2.79 -19.69 -12.78
CA GLN A 41 1.60 -20.16 -13.51
C GLN A 41 1.29 -19.33 -14.78
N HIS A 42 1.97 -18.19 -14.97
CA HIS A 42 1.71 -17.25 -16.07
C HIS A 42 2.60 -17.45 -17.31
N THR A 43 3.45 -18.50 -17.36
CA THR A 43 4.48 -18.67 -18.40
C THR A 43 4.53 -20.08 -19.03
N THR A 44 3.45 -20.51 -19.70
CA THR A 44 3.59 -21.52 -20.77
C THR A 44 2.71 -21.17 -21.99
N PRO A 45 3.29 -20.87 -23.17
CA PRO A 45 2.54 -20.79 -24.42
C PRO A 45 2.53 -22.14 -25.15
N PRO A 46 1.43 -22.54 -25.80
CA PRO A 46 1.44 -23.67 -26.74
C PRO A 46 2.12 -23.23 -28.05
N SER A 47 3.15 -23.98 -28.44
CA SER A 47 3.88 -23.82 -29.69
C SER A 47 2.97 -24.01 -30.91
N SER A 48 2.75 -22.96 -31.70
CA SER A 48 2.35 -23.09 -33.10
C SER A 48 2.99 -21.98 -33.95
N PRO A 49 3.33 -22.26 -35.21
CA PRO A 49 4.33 -21.48 -35.92
C PRO A 49 3.70 -20.40 -36.81
N ARG A 50 4.39 -19.25 -36.86
CA ARG A 50 4.67 -18.41 -38.05
C ARG A 50 3.90 -17.07 -38.21
N HIS A 51 4.58 -15.99 -37.78
CA HIS A 51 4.68 -14.60 -38.30
C HIS A 51 3.42 -13.73 -38.56
N PRO A 52 3.57 -12.39 -38.65
CA PRO A 52 4.03 -11.45 -37.62
C PRO A 52 3.01 -10.29 -37.43
N HIS A 53 3.22 -9.52 -36.36
CA HIS A 53 2.64 -8.20 -36.11
C HIS A 53 1.25 -8.19 -35.45
N SER A 54 1.23 -8.05 -34.12
CA SER A 54 0.32 -7.19 -33.37
C SER A 54 0.79 -7.15 -31.92
N SER A 55 1.19 -5.97 -31.46
CA SER A 55 1.80 -5.69 -30.18
C SER A 55 0.92 -6.14 -29.00
N ASP A 56 1.54 -6.89 -28.09
CA ASP A 56 1.03 -7.23 -26.77
C ASP A 56 0.66 -5.98 -25.97
N HIS A 57 -0.59 -5.90 -25.55
CA HIS A 57 -1.00 -5.07 -24.42
C HIS A 57 -1.98 -5.87 -23.55
N THR A 58 -1.48 -6.87 -22.83
CA THR A 58 -2.21 -7.36 -21.66
C THR A 58 -2.06 -6.29 -20.57
N SER A 59 -2.97 -5.31 -20.57
CA SER A 59 -3.09 -4.37 -19.46
C SER A 59 -3.31 -5.18 -18.20
N SER A 60 -2.32 -5.23 -17.32
CA SER A 60 -2.52 -5.60 -15.93
C SER A 60 -3.64 -4.69 -15.43
N GLN A 61 -4.85 -5.22 -15.29
CA GLN A 61 -5.99 -4.47 -14.76
C GLN A 61 -5.71 -4.26 -13.28
N ARG A 62 -4.86 -3.26 -13.00
CA ARG A 62 -4.69 -2.65 -11.70
C ARG A 62 -6.11 -2.28 -11.29
N HIS A 63 -6.67 -2.94 -10.28
CA HIS A 63 -7.95 -2.56 -9.74
C HIS A 63 -7.80 -1.12 -9.22
N PHE A 64 -8.18 -0.15 -10.05
CA PHE A 64 -8.18 1.25 -9.68
C PHE A 64 -9.29 1.42 -8.66
N LEU A 65 -8.93 1.61 -7.39
CA LEU A 65 -9.88 2.08 -6.39
C LEU A 65 -10.30 3.47 -6.85
N LYS A 66 -11.55 3.60 -7.28
CA LYS A 66 -12.13 4.89 -7.62
C LYS A 66 -12.46 5.60 -6.31
N LEU A 67 -11.49 6.32 -5.77
CA LEU A 67 -11.71 7.23 -4.64
C LEU A 67 -12.51 8.43 -5.15
N ASP A 68 -13.78 8.47 -4.82
CA ASP A 68 -14.63 9.62 -5.12
C ASP A 68 -14.47 10.65 -4.00
N VAL A 69 -13.85 11.79 -4.33
CA VAL A 69 -13.69 12.90 -3.40
C VAL A 69 -14.88 13.83 -3.58
N PRO A 70 -15.74 13.99 -2.56
CA PRO A 70 -16.88 14.90 -2.66
C PRO A 70 -16.40 16.35 -2.74
N ARG A 71 -17.20 17.21 -3.38
CA ARG A 71 -17.01 18.66 -3.26
C ARG A 71 -17.24 19.12 -1.83
N PHE A 72 -16.49 20.11 -1.38
CA PHE A 72 -16.59 20.72 -0.07
C PHE A 72 -17.37 22.02 -0.15
N ASP A 73 -18.55 22.03 0.46
CA ASP A 73 -19.44 23.18 0.55
C ASP A 73 -19.31 23.93 1.91
N GLY A 74 -18.41 23.48 2.79
CA GLY A 74 -18.26 23.98 4.15
C GLY A 74 -18.85 23.05 5.22
N THR A 75 -19.58 21.99 4.84
CA THR A 75 -20.12 21.00 5.78
C THR A 75 -19.14 19.83 5.99
N ASP A 76 -19.10 19.30 7.22
CA ASP A 76 -18.25 18.17 7.62
C ASP A 76 -16.77 18.28 7.15
N PRO A 77 -16.01 19.28 7.64
CA PRO A 77 -14.62 19.47 7.23
C PRO A 77 -13.73 18.28 7.58
N ILE A 78 -14.01 17.57 8.68
CA ILE A 78 -13.19 16.42 9.11
C ILE A 78 -13.38 15.24 8.15
N GLY A 79 -14.62 14.91 7.79
CA GLY A 79 -14.90 13.85 6.82
C GLY A 79 -14.34 14.17 5.44
N TRP A 80 -14.39 15.44 5.02
CA TRP A 80 -13.79 15.87 3.77
C TRP A 80 -12.26 15.77 3.77
N ILE A 81 -11.60 16.29 4.81
CA ILE A 81 -10.13 16.21 4.97
C ILE A 81 -9.65 14.76 4.92
N PHE A 82 -10.35 13.86 5.60
CA PHE A 82 -10.00 12.44 5.57
C PHE A 82 -10.05 11.87 4.15
N LYS A 83 -11.12 12.13 3.40
CA LYS A 83 -11.28 11.61 2.02
C LYS A 83 -10.26 12.19 1.04
N ILE A 84 -10.04 13.50 1.04
CA ILE A 84 -9.04 14.13 0.15
C ILE A 84 -7.60 13.68 0.52
N SER A 85 -7.32 13.43 1.81
CA SER A 85 -6.02 12.90 2.24
C SER A 85 -5.76 11.48 1.71
N GLN A 86 -6.77 10.61 1.78
CA GLN A 86 -6.69 9.26 1.20
C GLN A 86 -6.52 9.28 -0.32
N PHE A 87 -7.17 10.24 -1.00
CA PHE A 87 -6.95 10.46 -2.43
C PHE A 87 -5.49 10.83 -2.73
N PHE A 88 -4.89 11.76 -1.98
CA PHE A 88 -3.48 12.13 -2.19
C PHE A 88 -2.51 10.98 -1.93
N GLU A 89 -2.75 10.19 -0.90
CA GLU A 89 -1.92 9.03 -0.57
C GLU A 89 -2.00 7.96 -1.67
N TYR A 90 -3.20 7.62 -2.12
CA TYR A 90 -3.42 6.64 -3.17
C TYR A 90 -2.84 7.07 -4.53
N HIS A 91 -3.03 8.35 -4.89
CA HIS A 91 -2.50 8.91 -6.14
C HIS A 91 -1.04 9.36 -6.05
N ASN A 92 -0.39 9.21 -4.88
CA ASN A 92 0.96 9.73 -4.61
C ASN A 92 1.10 11.21 -5.01
N THR A 93 0.10 12.02 -4.70
CA THR A 93 0.10 13.46 -5.03
C THR A 93 1.20 14.18 -4.24
N PRO A 94 2.14 14.87 -4.92
CA PRO A 94 3.20 15.66 -4.30
C PRO A 94 2.63 16.74 -3.38
N GLU A 95 3.30 17.01 -2.26
CA GLU A 95 2.79 17.92 -1.23
C GLU A 95 2.56 19.34 -1.77
N GLU A 96 3.45 19.82 -2.63
CA GLU A 96 3.37 21.10 -3.32
C GLU A 96 2.15 21.25 -4.23
N GLU A 97 1.59 20.14 -4.72
CA GLU A 97 0.42 20.14 -5.61
C GLU A 97 -0.89 19.94 -4.85
N ARG A 98 -0.86 19.42 -3.62
CA ARG A 98 -2.07 19.05 -2.87
C ARG A 98 -3.02 20.21 -2.67
N ILE A 99 -2.51 21.40 -2.36
CA ILE A 99 -3.34 22.60 -2.16
C ILE A 99 -4.04 22.98 -3.46
N THR A 100 -3.30 23.00 -4.57
CA THR A 100 -3.84 23.30 -5.90
C THR A 100 -4.92 22.28 -6.28
N VAL A 101 -4.66 20.98 -6.06
CA VAL A 101 -5.64 19.93 -6.35
C VAL A 101 -6.87 20.05 -5.46
N ALA A 102 -6.70 20.27 -4.15
CA ALA A 102 -7.78 20.46 -3.19
C ALA A 102 -8.72 21.62 -3.58
N SER A 103 -8.17 22.71 -4.13
CA SER A 103 -8.96 23.88 -4.53
C SER A 103 -10.04 23.55 -5.58
N PHE A 104 -9.80 22.60 -6.48
CA PHE A 104 -10.78 22.18 -7.48
C PHE A 104 -12.02 21.49 -6.88
N TYR A 105 -11.89 20.97 -5.66
CA TYR A 105 -12.95 20.29 -4.92
C TYR A 105 -13.67 21.22 -3.94
N LEU A 106 -13.32 22.50 -3.85
CA LEU A 106 -14.10 23.49 -3.09
C LEU A 106 -15.33 23.92 -3.90
N ASP A 107 -16.42 24.27 -3.22
CA ASP A 107 -17.66 24.75 -3.83
C ASP A 107 -18.25 25.94 -3.05
N SER A 108 -19.10 26.71 -3.72
CA SER A 108 -19.99 27.73 -3.15
C SER A 108 -19.29 28.66 -2.14
N ALA A 109 -19.71 28.63 -0.86
CA ALA A 109 -19.16 29.53 0.16
C ALA A 109 -17.67 29.26 0.42
N ALA A 110 -17.23 28.00 0.43
CA ALA A 110 -15.84 27.65 0.72
C ALA A 110 -14.88 28.15 -0.38
N LEU A 111 -15.32 28.15 -1.64
CA LEU A 111 -14.53 28.71 -2.74
C LEU A 111 -14.36 30.23 -2.63
N ALA A 112 -15.32 30.95 -2.06
CA ALA A 112 -15.25 32.42 -1.94
C ALA A 112 -14.22 32.91 -0.91
N TRP A 113 -13.75 32.03 -0.01
CA TRP A 113 -12.76 32.37 1.04
C TRP A 113 -11.32 32.01 0.68
N PHE A 114 -11.11 31.28 -0.42
CA PHE A 114 -9.80 30.81 -0.87
C PHE A 114 -9.18 31.81 -1.86
#